data_AF-B2D299-F1
#
_entry.id   AF-B2D299-F1
#
_cell.length_a   1.000
_cell.length_b   1.000
_cell.length_c   1.000
_cell.angle_alpha   90.00
_cell.angle_beta   90.00
_cell.angle_gamma   90.00
#
_symmetry.space_group_name_H-M   'P 1'
#
loop_
_entity.id
_entity.type
_entity.pdbx_description
1 polymer ?
#
loop_
_entity_poly.entity_id
_entity_poly.type
_entity_poly.pdbx_seq_one_letter_code
_entity_poly.pdbx_strand_id
1 'polypeptide(L)' 'QYTTSIRRFNSMTYWRAAGLSYLQFSAIASRAVRNAIKKEFQPAHATESNIKMAVWKDGKAVKKD' A
#
# COMPACT_ATOMS: atom_id res chain seq x y z
N GLN A 1 7.35 27.97 -30.41
CA GLN A 1 7.56 26.71 -31.13
C GLN A 1 7.39 25.56 -30.13
N TYR A 2 6.55 24.58 -30.49
CA TYR A 2 6.14 23.33 -29.79
C TYR A 2 5.36 23.48 -28.47
N THR A 3 4.02 23.60 -28.50
CA THR A 3 2.91 22.61 -28.64
C THR A 3 2.30 22.21 -27.29
N THR A 4 1.02 22.55 -27.16
CA THR A 4 -0.02 21.90 -26.35
C THR A 4 0.28 21.71 -24.86
N SER A 5 -0.11 22.69 -24.05
CA SER A 5 -0.39 22.50 -22.62
C SER A 5 -1.59 21.55 -22.46
N ILE A 6 -1.32 20.25 -22.59
CA ILE A 6 -2.23 19.20 -22.18
C ILE A 6 -2.50 19.46 -20.70
N ARG A 7 -3.69 20.00 -20.37
CA ARG A 7 -4.23 19.86 -19.02
C ARG A 7 -4.27 18.35 -18.76
N ARG A 8 -3.25 17.84 -18.08
CA ARG A 8 -3.30 16.52 -17.46
C ARG A 8 -4.48 16.62 -16.49
N PHE A 9 -5.64 16.13 -16.90
CA PHE A 9 -6.62 15.65 -15.93
C PHE A 9 -5.86 14.57 -15.16
N ASN A 10 -5.34 14.98 -14.01
CA ASN A 10 -4.74 14.08 -13.06
C ASN A 10 -5.91 13.22 -12.58
N SER A 11 -6.17 12.11 -13.27
CA SER A 11 -7.13 11.10 -12.86
C SER A 11 -6.57 10.49 -11.58
N MET A 12 -6.72 11.21 -10.47
CA MET A 12 -6.36 10.71 -9.17
C MET A 12 -7.26 9.52 -8.92
N THR A 13 -6.64 8.35 -8.99
CA THR A 13 -7.29 7.09 -8.71
C THR A 13 -7.90 7.15 -7.32
N TYR A 14 -9.08 6.58 -7.14
CA TYR A 14 -9.84 6.65 -5.89
C TYR A 14 -8.99 6.32 -4.64
N TRP A 15 -8.09 5.33 -4.75
CA TRP A 15 -7.18 4.95 -3.65
C TRP A 15 -6.12 6.02 -3.33
N ARG A 16 -5.70 6.85 -4.28
CA ARG A 16 -4.83 8.01 -4.01
C ARG A 16 -5.58 9.10 -3.26
N ALA A 17 -6.84 9.35 -3.59
CA ALA A 17 -7.69 10.29 -2.86
C ALA A 17 -7.94 9.82 -1.41
N ALA A 18 -8.01 8.51 -1.20
CA ALA A 18 -8.13 7.89 0.13
C ALA A 18 -6.81 7.86 0.93
N GLY A 19 -5.71 8.43 0.41
CA GLY A 19 -4.42 8.47 1.10
C GLY A 19 -3.62 7.17 1.10
N LEU A 20 -4.01 6.18 0.28
CA LEU A 20 -3.27 4.92 0.16
C LEU A 20 -2.04 5.09 -0.74
N SER A 21 -0.91 4.56 -0.28
CA SER A 21 0.26 4.36 -1.14
C SER A 21 0.03 3.20 -2.10
N TYR A 22 0.75 3.18 -3.22
CA TYR A 22 0.66 2.08 -4.19
C TYR A 22 1.00 0.73 -3.57
N LEU A 23 2.01 0.68 -2.68
CA LEU A 23 2.38 -0.54 -1.96
C LEU A 23 1.25 -1.04 -1.06
N GLN A 24 0.54 -0.14 -0.38
CA GLN A 24 -0.62 -0.51 0.44
C GLN A 24 -1.75 -1.05 -0.42
N PHE A 25 -2.04 -0.37 -1.54
CA PHE A 25 -3.09 -0.80 -2.47
C PHE A 25 -2.79 -2.20 -3.04
N SER A 26 -1.59 -2.44 -3.56
CA SER A 26 -1.23 -3.74 -4.15
C SER A 26 -1.20 -4.87 -3.11
N ALA A 27 -0.77 -4.57 -1.87
CA ALA A 27 -0.83 -5.53 -0.77
C ALA A 27 -2.27 -5.96 -0.46
N ILE A 28 -3.21 -5.00 -0.35
CA ILE A 28 -4.64 -5.27 -0.10
C ILE A 28 -5.25 -6.09 -1.24
N ALA A 29 -5.01 -5.69 -2.49
CA ALA A 29 -5.51 -6.41 -3.67
C ALA A 29 -5.00 -7.86 -3.70
N SER A 30 -3.72 -8.08 -3.40
CA SER A 30 -3.15 -9.44 -3.36
C SER A 30 -3.80 -10.32 -2.28
N ARG A 31 -4.20 -9.75 -1.14
CA ARG A 31 -4.93 -10.48 -0.09
C ARG A 31 -6.36 -10.81 -0.53
N ALA A 32 -7.07 -9.85 -1.11
CA ALA A 32 -8.42 -10.06 -1.62
C ALA A 32 -8.48 -11.19 -2.66
N VAL A 33 -7.54 -11.22 -3.60
CA VAL A 33 -7.45 -12.27 -4.62
C VAL A 33 -7.17 -13.64 -4.00
N ARG A 34 -6.23 -13.75 -3.05
CA ARG A 34 -5.94 -15.03 -2.38
C ARG A 34 -7.14 -15.57 -1.61
N ASN A 35 -7.91 -14.71 -0.96
CA ASN A 35 -9.11 -15.10 -0.22
C ASN A 35 -10.27 -15.55 -1.14
N ALA A 36 -10.28 -15.12 -2.40
CA ALA A 36 -11.28 -15.51 -3.38
C ALA A 36 -10.99 -16.86 -4.07
N ILE A 37 -9.78 -17.43 -3.89
CA ILE A 37 -9.40 -18.72 -4.48
C ILE A 37 -10.00 -19.87 -3.66
N LYS A 38 -10.41 -20.96 -4.33
CA LYS A 38 -10.89 -22.19 -3.68
C LYS A 38 -9.83 -22.74 -2.72
N LYS A 39 -10.26 -23.26 -1.57
CA LYS A 39 -9.37 -23.73 -0.48
C LYS A 39 -8.31 -24.74 -0.93
N GLU A 40 -8.66 -25.61 -1.87
CA GLU A 40 -7.78 -26.63 -2.48
C GLU A 40 -6.55 -26.03 -3.22
N PHE A 41 -6.65 -24.79 -3.69
CA PHE A 41 -5.57 -24.09 -4.40
C PHE A 41 -5.06 -22.86 -3.65
N GLN A 42 -5.48 -22.66 -2.39
CA GLN A 42 -5.01 -21.51 -1.63
C GLN A 42 -3.51 -21.69 -1.30
N PRO A 43 -2.65 -20.75 -1.69
CA PRO A 43 -1.25 -20.81 -1.29
C PRO A 43 -1.14 -20.69 0.23
N ALA A 44 -0.12 -21.33 0.82
CA ALA A 44 0.16 -21.21 2.25
C ALA A 44 0.17 -19.73 2.66
N HIS A 45 -0.48 -19.41 3.79
CA HIS A 45 -0.76 -18.04 4.22
C HIS A 45 0.47 -17.13 4.05
N ALA A 46 0.28 -16.00 3.35
CA ALA A 46 1.31 -14.98 3.24
C ALA A 46 1.61 -14.45 4.65
N THR A 47 2.88 -14.57 5.06
CA THR A 47 3.37 -14.20 6.37
C THR A 47 2.91 -12.78 6.75
N GLU A 48 2.27 -12.66 7.91
CA GLU A 48 2.02 -11.36 8.50
C GLU A 48 3.36 -10.70 8.83
N SER A 49 3.55 -9.47 8.37
CA SER A 49 4.77 -8.72 8.64
C SER A 49 4.85 -8.39 10.13
N ASN A 50 5.59 -9.17 10.92
CA ASN A 50 5.86 -8.92 12.34
C ASN A 50 6.97 -7.86 12.53
N ILE A 51 6.94 -6.76 11.77
CA ILE A 51 7.98 -5.73 11.85
C ILE A 51 7.51 -4.67 12.83
N LYS A 52 8.16 -4.59 13.99
CA LYS A 52 7.97 -3.49 14.95
C LYS A 52 8.77 -2.28 14.48
N MET A 53 8.09 -1.26 13.95
CA MET A 53 8.73 0.01 13.63
C MET A 53 8.97 0.80 14.91
N ALA A 54 10.24 1.08 15.22
CA ALA A 54 10.63 2.01 16.27
C ALA A 54 10.96 3.37 15.64
N VAL A 55 10.28 4.43 16.11
CA VAL A 55 10.60 5.80 15.70
C VAL A 55 11.72 6.30 16.60
N TRP A 56 12.84 6.72 16.01
CA TRP A 56 13.98 7.29 16.73
C TRP A 56 13.97 8.81 16.58
N LYS A 57 14.17 9.51 17.69
CA LYS A 57 14.37 10.96 17.68
C LYS A 57 15.46 11.30 18.70
N ASP A 58 16.38 12.20 18.34
CA ASP A 58 17.43 12.69 19.24
C ASP A 58 18.27 11.56 19.88
N GLY A 59 18.49 10.45 19.15
CA GLY A 59 19.31 9.31 19.59
C GLY A 59 18.62 8.35 20.56
N LYS A 60 17.35 8.53 20.88
CA LYS A 60 16.57 7.61 21.71
C LYS A 60 15.32 7.12 20.98
N ALA A 61 14.94 5.87 21.22
CA ALA A 61 13.68 5.34 20.73
C ALA A 61 12.52 6.06 21.42
N VAL A 62 11.65 6.69 20.64
CA VAL A 62 10.45 7.35 21.15
C VAL A 62 9.45 6.25 21.48
N LYS A 63 9.13 6.08 22.76
CA LYS A 63 7.95 5.29 23.16
C LYS A 63 6.73 6.10 22.74
N LYS A 64 5.91 5.53 21.87
CA LYS A 64 4.61 6.10 21.55
C LYS A 64 3.67 5.64 22.65
N ASP A 65 3.29 6.55 23.55
CA ASP A 65 2.24 6.34 24.56
C ASP A 65 0.89 6.05 23.91
#